data_AF-A0A137P4Y9-F1
#
_entry.id   AF-A0A137P4Y9-F1
#
_cell.length_a   1.000
_cell.length_b   1.000
_cell.length_c   1.000
_cell.angle_alpha   90.00
_cell.angle_beta   90.00
_cell.angle_gamma   90.00
#
_symmetry.space_group_name_H-M   'P 1'
#
loop_
_entity.id
_entity.type
_entity.pdbx_description
1 polymer ?
#
loop_
_entity_poly.entity_id
_entity_poly.type
_entity_poly.pdbx_seq_one_letter_code
_entity_poly.pdbx_strand_id
1 'polypeptide(L)'
;MSTINTDLKIEEPNNTSNKTNKTNKTNMTNKKVVNNVIENEDSNLENKSKASSSTRKKLMDLHIVCFKKYLEENKHISPTEAMDRVIKDTGLEIGYSSVQKTLLKLKKEMGIVANKKGLTRNRSKKLKDTDFEHLKSYLKENKYITYEQAKNRLHEETGLVVSVRTIGVAIKILREELGLEFKDLSPLGYKSNRPPIKLKDTHMEYLKKYLKEDIYIGNTEAMNRLYQDTGLKLSVTPVRHALIKLEEEIRNEEGELSSSESVSKTASKTWAFGLKLKKLHIECLKKYINENGIISANEATRRLQNETGLEVSYSTVGRVLAILKNSNQGSIETSLPISTSKVRSRAGSYNFKLQDQHMECLKRYLNENNSINLSEARKKLFNETGLKVSDIAIRNAFLELKEHADLDKSQPISNTKITLKQWNFGRKLKDNHIECLKKYLNEDIYIGSTVARNRLHDETGLEISIYPIQLALAKLKREMIQDENVPQPSISRSKVKARIREFGYKVKDIHIECLKKYLREDEFIHFEVAGDKLAQETGLKLSGRYIRKVLSKLKEEVEQSKD
;
A
#
# COMPACT_ATOMS: atom_id res chain seq x y z
N MET A 1 76.84 21.09 -10.62
CA MET A 1 77.61 20.52 -11.76
C MET A 1 77.49 19.02 -11.71
N SER A 2 76.76 18.44 -12.68
CA SER A 2 76.89 17.06 -13.20
C SER A 2 75.59 16.77 -13.96
N THR A 3 75.68 16.95 -15.27
CA THR A 3 74.66 16.65 -16.27
C THR A 3 74.85 15.20 -16.71
N ILE A 4 73.80 14.37 -16.67
CA ILE A 4 73.73 13.14 -17.46
C ILE A 4 72.34 13.07 -18.09
N ASN A 5 72.34 13.31 -19.41
CA ASN A 5 71.25 13.02 -20.34
C ASN A 5 71.15 11.52 -20.56
N THR A 6 69.93 11.00 -20.71
CA THR A 6 69.68 9.74 -21.43
C THR A 6 68.50 9.92 -22.37
N ASP A 7 68.82 9.86 -23.67
CA ASP A 7 67.90 9.80 -24.79
C ASP A 7 67.21 8.43 -24.86
N LEU A 8 65.90 8.43 -25.08
CA LEU A 8 65.09 7.24 -25.38
C LEU A 8 64.63 7.32 -26.84
N LYS A 9 65.14 6.39 -27.65
CA LYS A 9 64.76 6.16 -29.06
C LYS A 9 63.38 5.51 -29.17
N ILE A 10 62.61 6.01 -30.13
CA ILE A 10 61.43 5.40 -30.74
C ILE A 10 61.90 4.60 -31.96
N GLU A 11 61.35 3.40 -32.19
CA GLU A 11 61.18 2.85 -33.55
C GLU A 11 60.04 1.83 -33.59
N GLU A 12 59.21 1.96 -34.63
CA GLU A 12 58.00 1.21 -34.99
C GLU A 12 58.33 -0.17 -35.60
N PRO A 13 57.31 -1.04 -35.82
CA PRO A 13 57.33 -1.92 -36.98
C PRO A 13 56.15 -1.70 -37.93
N ASN A 14 56.50 -1.49 -39.20
CA ASN A 14 55.65 -1.52 -40.37
C ASN A 14 55.60 -2.93 -41.01
N ASN A 15 54.57 -3.10 -41.86
CA ASN A 15 54.41 -4.07 -42.96
C ASN A 15 53.94 -5.50 -42.58
N THR A 16 53.09 -6.21 -43.34
CA THR A 16 52.89 -6.16 -44.81
C THR A 16 51.51 -6.69 -45.22
N SER A 17 51.01 -6.15 -46.33
CA SER A 17 49.82 -6.54 -47.09
C SER A 17 49.90 -7.94 -47.70
N ASN A 18 48.75 -8.57 -48.03
CA ASN A 18 48.62 -9.28 -49.32
C ASN A 18 47.19 -9.45 -49.84
N LYS A 19 47.14 -9.47 -51.17
CA LYS A 19 46.06 -9.28 -52.14
C LYS A 19 45.16 -10.51 -52.42
N THR A 20 43.90 -10.19 -52.71
CA THR A 20 42.95 -10.71 -53.74
C THR A 20 43.39 -11.86 -54.68
N ASN A 21 42.48 -12.83 -54.96
CA ASN A 21 41.81 -12.98 -56.27
C ASN A 21 40.79 -14.15 -56.44
N LYS A 22 39.74 -13.84 -57.21
CA LYS A 22 39.02 -14.60 -58.28
C LYS A 22 38.14 -15.85 -58.03
N THR A 23 36.82 -15.61 -58.18
CA THR A 23 35.83 -16.18 -59.14
C THR A 23 36.06 -17.50 -59.91
N ASN A 24 35.00 -18.33 -59.96
CA ASN A 24 34.29 -18.88 -61.16
C ASN A 24 33.01 -19.64 -60.69
N LYS A 25 31.78 -19.37 -61.19
CA LYS A 25 31.08 -19.91 -62.41
C LYS A 25 31.16 -21.46 -62.50
N THR A 26 30.12 -22.28 -62.73
CA THR A 26 28.87 -22.14 -63.51
C THR A 26 27.96 -23.39 -63.35
N ASN A 27 26.64 -23.20 -63.32
CA ASN A 27 25.55 -23.82 -64.12
C ASN A 27 25.10 -25.31 -64.12
N MET A 28 23.74 -25.42 -64.22
CA MET A 28 22.86 -26.35 -64.98
C MET A 28 22.56 -27.75 -64.37
N THR A 29 21.36 -28.36 -64.42
CA THR A 29 20.15 -28.21 -65.29
C THR A 29 18.94 -28.99 -64.75
N ASN A 30 17.73 -28.41 -64.94
CA ASN A 30 16.42 -28.97 -65.35
C ASN A 30 16.06 -30.49 -65.30
N LYS A 31 14.85 -30.81 -64.77
CA LYS A 31 13.63 -31.34 -65.47
C LYS A 31 12.53 -31.66 -64.43
N LYS A 32 11.32 -31.07 -64.42
CA LYS A 32 10.10 -31.16 -65.25
C LYS A 32 9.18 -32.41 -65.02
N VAL A 33 8.01 -32.13 -64.43
CA VAL A 33 6.60 -32.60 -64.68
C VAL A 33 6.21 -34.08 -64.44
N VAL A 34 5.14 -34.33 -63.68
CA VAL A 34 3.78 -34.82 -64.10
C VAL A 34 2.92 -35.21 -62.88
N ASN A 35 1.60 -34.97 -63.05
CA ASN A 35 0.44 -35.04 -62.15
C ASN A 35 0.01 -36.43 -61.64
N ASN A 36 -0.80 -36.42 -60.57
CA ASN A 36 -2.12 -37.09 -60.33
C ASN A 36 -2.22 -37.59 -58.87
N VAL A 37 -3.08 -37.00 -58.01
CA VAL A 37 -4.50 -37.32 -57.70
C VAL A 37 -4.75 -38.80 -57.35
N ILE A 38 -5.25 -39.03 -56.11
CA ILE A 38 -6.35 -39.90 -55.64
C ILE A 38 -6.03 -40.67 -54.32
N GLU A 39 -6.93 -40.50 -53.34
CA GLU A 39 -7.34 -41.35 -52.19
C GLU A 39 -6.36 -41.64 -51.04
N ASN A 40 -6.66 -41.11 -49.84
CA ASN A 40 -7.38 -41.77 -48.73
C ASN A 40 -6.56 -42.87 -48.06
N GLU A 41 -6.08 -42.59 -46.84
CA GLU A 41 -6.11 -43.60 -45.78
C GLU A 41 -6.08 -42.91 -44.40
N ASP A 42 -7.09 -43.25 -43.61
CA ASP A 42 -7.22 -42.99 -42.20
C ASP A 42 -6.05 -43.62 -41.43
N SER A 43 -5.37 -42.82 -40.60
CA SER A 43 -4.62 -43.38 -39.48
C SER A 43 -4.72 -42.47 -38.26
N ASN A 44 -5.56 -42.94 -37.33
CA ASN A 44 -5.49 -42.71 -35.90
C ASN A 44 -4.08 -42.38 -35.40
N LEU A 45 -3.94 -41.23 -34.74
CA LEU A 45 -2.85 -40.99 -33.81
C LEU A 45 -3.37 -40.21 -32.61
N GLU A 46 -3.64 -40.97 -31.55
CA GLU A 46 -3.57 -40.49 -30.18
C GLU A 46 -2.32 -39.63 -30.01
N ASN A 47 -2.47 -38.41 -29.49
CA ASN A 47 -1.36 -37.77 -28.81
C ASN A 47 -1.82 -37.07 -27.53
N LYS A 48 -1.47 -37.75 -26.44
CA LYS A 48 -1.39 -37.25 -25.08
C LYS A 48 -0.57 -35.95 -25.01
N SER A 49 -1.09 -35.06 -24.18
CA SER A 49 -0.37 -34.09 -23.36
C SER A 49 0.59 -33.10 -24.05
N LYS A 50 0.20 -31.83 -24.06
CA LYS A 50 1.13 -30.76 -23.67
C LYS A 50 0.45 -29.81 -22.70
N ALA A 51 0.85 -29.90 -21.44
CA ALA A 51 0.76 -28.78 -20.52
C ALA A 51 1.49 -27.61 -21.18
N SER A 52 0.74 -26.71 -21.80
CA SER A 52 1.26 -25.48 -22.39
C SER A 52 1.68 -24.57 -21.24
N SER A 53 2.88 -24.80 -20.70
CA SER A 53 3.58 -23.79 -19.94
C SER A 53 3.76 -22.63 -20.91
N SER A 54 2.91 -21.60 -20.74
CA SER A 54 2.92 -20.36 -21.51
C SER A 54 4.30 -19.72 -21.32
N THR A 55 5.26 -20.12 -22.14
CA THR A 55 6.53 -19.44 -22.33
C THR A 55 6.17 -18.13 -23.01
N ARG A 56 5.88 -17.11 -22.19
CA ARG A 56 5.69 -15.75 -22.68
C ARG A 56 6.99 -15.33 -23.34
N LYS A 57 7.06 -15.48 -24.66
CA LYS A 57 8.17 -14.97 -25.45
C LYS A 57 8.28 -13.47 -25.17
N LYS A 58 9.47 -13.03 -24.77
CA LYS A 58 9.77 -11.61 -24.58
C LYS A 58 9.61 -10.91 -25.93
N LEU A 59 9.19 -9.65 -25.89
CA LEU A 59 9.06 -8.83 -27.09
C LEU A 59 10.45 -8.66 -27.73
N MET A 60 10.61 -9.04 -29.00
CA MET A 60 11.84 -8.85 -29.76
C MET A 60 11.82 -7.48 -30.47
N ASP A 61 13.00 -6.94 -30.80
CA ASP A 61 13.12 -5.64 -31.47
C ASP A 61 12.41 -5.61 -32.82
N LEU A 62 12.39 -6.74 -33.54
CA LEU A 62 11.64 -6.90 -34.79
C LEU A 62 10.15 -6.55 -34.61
N HIS A 63 9.52 -6.95 -33.50
CA HIS A 63 8.11 -6.64 -33.24
C HIS A 63 7.88 -5.14 -33.03
N ILE A 64 8.85 -4.43 -32.43
CA ILE A 64 8.76 -2.98 -32.23
C ILE A 64 8.79 -2.27 -33.58
N VAL A 65 9.64 -2.72 -34.51
CA VAL A 65 9.70 -2.19 -35.89
C VAL A 65 8.36 -2.38 -36.60
N CYS A 66 7.78 -3.58 -36.54
CA CYS A 66 6.44 -3.85 -37.11
C CYS A 66 5.37 -2.92 -36.53
N PHE A 67 5.32 -2.76 -35.20
CA PHE A 67 4.33 -1.88 -34.57
C PHE A 67 4.48 -0.41 -34.95
N LYS A 68 5.70 0.10 -35.15
CA LYS A 68 5.91 1.47 -35.66
C LYS A 68 5.33 1.62 -37.06
N LYS A 69 5.66 0.70 -37.96
CA LYS A 69 5.11 0.66 -39.33
C LYS A 69 3.58 0.64 -39.32
N TYR A 70 2.96 -0.22 -38.50
CA TYR A 70 1.50 -0.27 -38.42
C TYR A 70 0.86 1.00 -37.85
N LEU A 71 1.57 1.72 -36.96
CA LEU A 71 1.11 2.99 -36.42
C LEU A 71 1.25 4.14 -37.42
N GLU A 72 2.21 4.06 -38.33
CA GLU A 72 2.35 4.96 -39.47
C GLU A 72 1.22 4.74 -40.48
N GLU A 73 0.88 3.48 -40.78
CA GLU A 73 -0.25 3.11 -41.64
C GLU A 73 -1.61 3.47 -41.01
N ASN A 74 -1.79 3.17 -39.71
CA ASN A 74 -3.02 3.42 -38.97
C ASN A 74 -2.72 3.85 -37.53
N LYS A 75 -2.79 5.16 -37.29
CA LYS A 75 -2.59 5.79 -35.96
C LYS A 75 -3.51 5.20 -34.88
N HIS A 76 -4.66 4.63 -35.27
CA HIS A 76 -5.68 4.07 -34.39
C HIS A 76 -5.72 2.54 -34.35
N ILE A 77 -4.71 1.83 -34.88
CA ILE A 77 -4.69 0.37 -34.88
C ILE A 77 -4.99 -0.22 -33.49
N SER A 78 -5.88 -1.20 -33.45
CA SER A 78 -6.27 -1.90 -32.23
C SER A 78 -5.18 -2.91 -31.81
N PRO A 79 -5.02 -3.21 -30.51
CA PRO A 79 -4.03 -4.21 -30.08
C PRO A 79 -4.26 -5.60 -30.67
N THR A 80 -5.51 -5.98 -30.93
CA THR A 80 -5.86 -7.27 -31.56
C THR A 80 -5.39 -7.28 -33.01
N GLU A 81 -5.76 -6.27 -33.80
CA GLU A 81 -5.35 -6.17 -35.21
C GLU A 81 -3.84 -6.12 -35.36
N ALA A 82 -3.15 -5.35 -34.52
CA ALA A 82 -1.69 -5.29 -34.53
C ALA A 82 -1.06 -6.64 -34.16
N MET A 83 -1.66 -7.40 -33.23
CA MET A 83 -1.19 -8.73 -32.87
C MET A 83 -1.33 -9.69 -34.05
N ASP A 84 -2.48 -9.71 -34.72
CA ASP A 84 -2.74 -10.56 -35.89
C ASP A 84 -1.79 -10.24 -37.04
N ARG A 85 -1.54 -8.95 -37.31
CA ARG A 85 -0.57 -8.51 -38.32
C ARG A 85 0.87 -8.94 -37.97
N VAL A 86 1.31 -8.78 -36.71
CA VAL A 86 2.66 -9.25 -36.33
C VAL A 86 2.78 -10.76 -36.47
N ILE A 87 1.77 -11.54 -36.06
CA ILE A 87 1.79 -13.00 -36.21
C ILE A 87 1.91 -13.37 -37.70
N LYS A 88 1.18 -12.68 -38.57
CA LYS A 88 1.26 -12.87 -40.02
C LYS A 88 2.62 -12.51 -40.60
N ASP A 89 3.23 -11.41 -40.15
CA ASP A 89 4.48 -10.89 -40.71
C ASP A 89 5.72 -11.61 -40.16
N THR A 90 5.69 -12.10 -38.92
CA THR A 90 6.87 -12.68 -38.24
C THR A 90 6.73 -14.16 -37.89
N GLY A 91 5.53 -14.72 -37.93
CA GLY A 91 5.24 -16.09 -37.49
C GLY A 91 5.36 -16.30 -35.96
N LEU A 92 5.52 -15.23 -35.17
CA LEU A 92 5.74 -15.30 -33.73
C LEU A 92 4.52 -14.81 -32.95
N GLU A 93 3.98 -15.68 -32.09
CA GLU A 93 2.94 -15.30 -31.14
C GLU A 93 3.49 -14.40 -30.02
N ILE A 94 2.79 -13.29 -29.79
CA ILE A 94 3.07 -12.34 -28.72
C ILE A 94 1.84 -12.26 -27.82
N GLY A 95 2.04 -12.27 -26.50
CA GLY A 95 0.92 -12.08 -25.58
C GLY A 95 0.25 -10.70 -25.76
N TYR A 96 -1.08 -10.67 -25.87
CA TYR A 96 -1.90 -9.46 -26.03
C TYR A 96 -1.52 -8.30 -25.09
N SER A 97 -1.22 -8.61 -23.82
CA SER A 97 -0.82 -7.58 -22.83
C SER A 97 0.49 -6.88 -23.18
N SER A 98 1.40 -7.58 -23.86
CA SER A 98 2.68 -7.02 -24.32
C SER A 98 2.44 -6.12 -25.52
N VAL A 99 1.65 -6.57 -26.50
CA VAL A 99 1.23 -5.77 -27.68
C VAL A 99 0.58 -4.45 -27.23
N GLN A 100 -0.41 -4.52 -26.33
CA GLN A 100 -1.11 -3.35 -25.82
C GLN A 100 -0.16 -2.34 -25.14
N LYS A 101 0.77 -2.82 -24.30
CA LYS A 101 1.72 -1.94 -23.60
C LYS A 101 2.70 -1.29 -24.57
N THR A 102 3.21 -2.05 -25.54
CA THR A 102 4.16 -1.55 -26.55
C THR A 102 3.49 -0.52 -27.45
N LEU A 103 2.30 -0.79 -27.98
CA LEU A 103 1.56 0.18 -28.80
C LEU A 103 1.27 1.47 -28.03
N LEU A 104 0.90 1.37 -26.74
CA LEU A 104 0.67 2.56 -25.92
C LEU A 104 1.95 3.38 -25.69
N LYS A 105 3.10 2.70 -25.55
CA LYS A 105 4.42 3.35 -25.43
C LYS A 105 4.80 4.05 -26.75
N LEU A 106 4.70 3.33 -27.87
CA LEU A 106 5.02 3.86 -29.21
C LEU A 106 4.11 5.03 -29.60
N LYS A 107 2.80 4.96 -29.35
CA LYS A 107 1.87 6.08 -29.59
C LYS A 107 2.31 7.35 -28.85
N LYS A 108 2.79 7.22 -27.60
CA LYS A 108 3.33 8.36 -26.84
C LYS A 108 4.63 8.90 -27.42
N GLU A 109 5.54 8.01 -27.80
CA GLU A 109 6.82 8.40 -28.41
C GLU A 109 6.62 9.12 -29.74
N MET A 110 5.63 8.71 -30.53
CA MET A 110 5.28 9.33 -31.82
C MET A 110 4.39 10.57 -31.69
N GLY A 111 4.11 11.06 -30.48
CA GLY A 111 3.21 12.21 -30.28
C GLY A 111 1.75 11.95 -30.71
N ILE A 112 1.37 10.70 -30.96
CA ILE A 112 -0.01 10.30 -31.19
C ILE A 112 -0.70 10.42 -29.84
N VAL A 113 -1.39 11.55 -29.61
CA VAL A 113 -2.05 11.89 -28.35
C VAL A 113 -2.99 10.75 -27.97
N ALA A 114 -2.49 9.82 -27.15
CA ALA A 114 -3.29 8.77 -26.58
C ALA A 114 -4.21 9.48 -25.59
N ASN A 115 -5.47 9.72 -25.99
CA ASN A 115 -6.53 10.09 -25.08
C ASN A 115 -6.51 9.07 -23.93
N LYS A 116 -5.90 9.44 -22.80
CA LYS A 116 -5.67 8.56 -21.63
C LYS A 116 -6.96 8.11 -20.94
N LYS A 117 -8.12 8.42 -21.52
CA LYS A 117 -9.44 8.12 -20.97
C LYS A 117 -9.92 6.77 -21.48
N GLY A 118 -9.51 5.67 -20.85
CA GLY A 118 -10.09 4.39 -21.23
C GLY A 118 -9.65 3.10 -20.56
N LEU A 119 -8.74 3.11 -19.57
CA LEU A 119 -8.31 1.85 -18.94
C LEU A 119 -8.10 1.97 -17.42
N THR A 120 -9.16 2.31 -16.69
CA THR A 120 -9.32 1.77 -15.32
C THR A 120 -10.37 0.66 -15.36
N ARG A 121 -9.87 -0.54 -15.12
CA ARG A 121 -10.53 -1.83 -15.21
C ARG A 121 -11.50 -1.98 -14.03
N ASN A 122 -12.69 -1.39 -14.12
CA ASN A 122 -13.82 -1.75 -13.25
C ASN A 122 -14.87 -2.46 -14.11
N ARG A 123 -15.24 -3.68 -13.69
CA ARG A 123 -16.28 -4.53 -14.29
C ARG A 123 -17.71 -3.98 -14.08
N SER A 124 -17.89 -2.66 -14.05
CA SER A 124 -19.23 -2.08 -14.23
C SER A 124 -19.62 -2.24 -15.69
N LYS A 125 -20.89 -2.57 -15.98
CA LYS A 125 -21.46 -2.54 -17.34
C LYS A 125 -20.93 -1.29 -18.05
N LYS A 126 -20.12 -1.49 -19.09
CA LYS A 126 -19.53 -0.38 -19.84
C LYS A 126 -20.68 0.30 -20.58
N LEU A 127 -20.73 1.62 -20.49
CA LEU A 127 -21.55 2.42 -21.39
C LEU A 127 -21.11 2.09 -22.82
N LYS A 128 -22.08 1.79 -23.68
CA LYS A 128 -21.88 1.63 -25.12
C LYS A 128 -21.78 3.01 -25.78
N ASP A 129 -21.29 3.06 -27.01
CA ASP A 129 -21.17 4.32 -27.76
C ASP A 129 -22.54 5.00 -27.93
N THR A 130 -23.60 4.21 -28.10
CA THR A 130 -24.98 4.71 -28.10
C THR A 130 -25.33 5.45 -26.82
N ASP A 131 -24.90 4.95 -25.66
CA ASP A 131 -25.19 5.58 -24.36
C ASP A 131 -24.44 6.92 -24.21
N PHE A 132 -23.22 7.01 -24.76
CA PHE A 132 -22.47 8.26 -24.80
C PHE A 132 -23.15 9.31 -25.68
N GLU A 133 -23.74 8.92 -26.81
CA GLU A 133 -24.49 9.85 -27.67
C GLU A 133 -25.75 10.41 -26.96
N HIS A 134 -26.49 9.59 -26.21
CA HIS A 134 -27.60 10.08 -25.37
C HIS A 134 -27.10 11.04 -24.27
N LEU A 135 -26.03 10.69 -23.55
CA LEU A 135 -25.47 11.59 -22.54
C LEU A 135 -24.96 12.91 -23.15
N LYS A 136 -24.49 12.88 -24.39
CA LYS A 136 -24.06 14.06 -25.15
C LYS A 136 -25.24 14.91 -25.59
N SER A 137 -26.37 14.32 -26.01
CA SER A 137 -27.59 15.06 -26.32
C SER A 137 -28.15 15.75 -25.07
N TYR A 138 -28.19 15.06 -23.92
CA TYR A 138 -28.64 15.66 -22.66
C TYR A 138 -27.81 16.88 -22.25
N LEU A 139 -26.50 16.84 -22.51
CA LEU A 139 -25.59 17.97 -22.22
C LEU A 139 -25.78 19.14 -23.17
N LYS A 140 -26.17 18.89 -24.43
CA LYS A 140 -26.53 19.93 -25.39
C LYS A 140 -27.84 20.61 -25.00
N GLU A 141 -28.84 19.82 -24.56
CA GLU A 141 -30.11 20.35 -24.05
C GLU A 141 -29.93 21.14 -22.76
N ASN A 142 -29.16 20.59 -21.81
CA ASN A 142 -28.93 21.20 -20.52
C ASN A 142 -27.48 21.02 -20.08
N LYS A 143 -26.66 22.06 -20.29
CA LYS A 143 -25.24 22.04 -19.91
C LYS A 143 -25.02 21.76 -18.41
N TYR A 144 -26.01 22.02 -17.57
CA TYR A 144 -25.97 21.86 -16.12
C TYR A 144 -26.69 20.60 -15.60
N ILE A 145 -27.06 19.65 -16.47
CA ILE A 145 -27.70 18.41 -16.02
C ILE A 145 -26.87 17.73 -14.91
N THR A 146 -27.56 17.34 -13.82
CA THR A 146 -26.92 16.63 -12.70
C THR A 146 -26.69 15.16 -13.05
N TYR A 147 -25.74 14.51 -12.39
CA TYR A 147 -25.43 13.10 -12.66
C TYR A 147 -26.62 12.17 -12.36
N GLU A 148 -27.46 12.51 -11.38
CA GLU A 148 -28.67 11.73 -11.07
C GLU A 148 -29.74 11.91 -12.15
N GLN A 149 -29.97 13.15 -12.61
CA GLN A 149 -30.91 13.42 -13.70
C GLN A 149 -30.51 12.70 -14.99
N ALA A 150 -29.23 12.77 -15.36
CA ALA A 150 -28.76 12.09 -16.57
C ALA A 150 -28.78 10.57 -16.45
N LYS A 151 -28.52 10.03 -15.25
CA LYS A 151 -28.67 8.59 -14.98
C LYS A 151 -30.13 8.15 -15.13
N ASN A 152 -31.07 8.90 -14.56
CA ASN A 152 -32.50 8.57 -14.61
C ASN A 152 -33.01 8.65 -16.05
N ARG A 153 -32.69 9.72 -16.79
CA ARG A 153 -33.03 9.84 -18.22
C ARG A 153 -32.44 8.70 -19.05
N LEU A 154 -31.15 8.39 -18.86
CA LEU A 154 -30.52 7.27 -19.58
C LEU A 154 -31.21 5.94 -19.26
N HIS A 155 -31.61 5.73 -18.00
CA HIS A 155 -32.35 4.52 -17.61
C HIS A 155 -33.75 4.47 -18.22
N GLU A 156 -34.47 5.59 -18.27
CA GLU A 156 -35.79 5.71 -18.90
C GLU A 156 -35.73 5.42 -20.41
N GLU A 157 -34.73 5.94 -21.12
CA GLU A 157 -34.61 5.79 -22.57
C GLU A 157 -34.03 4.43 -23.01
N THR A 158 -33.10 3.86 -22.24
CA THR A 158 -32.35 2.67 -22.66
C THR A 158 -32.61 1.42 -21.81
N GLY A 159 -33.32 1.55 -20.68
CA GLY A 159 -33.43 0.51 -19.66
C GLY A 159 -32.13 0.22 -18.91
N LEU A 160 -31.04 0.93 -19.19
CA LEU A 160 -29.72 0.62 -18.64
C LEU A 160 -29.57 1.11 -17.20
N VAL A 161 -29.45 0.17 -16.25
CA VAL A 161 -29.17 0.49 -14.85
C VAL A 161 -27.67 0.72 -14.66
N VAL A 162 -27.29 1.98 -14.52
CA VAL A 162 -25.89 2.42 -14.34
C VAL A 162 -25.69 3.14 -13.00
N SER A 163 -24.52 2.97 -12.38
CA SER A 163 -24.19 3.73 -11.17
C SER A 163 -24.01 5.22 -11.48
N VAL A 164 -24.46 6.08 -10.58
CA VAL A 164 -24.30 7.56 -10.66
C VAL A 164 -22.84 7.95 -10.89
N ARG A 165 -21.92 7.21 -10.28
CA ARG A 165 -20.48 7.44 -10.43
C ARG A 165 -20.00 7.22 -11.86
N THR A 166 -20.50 6.19 -12.54
CA THR A 166 -20.15 5.91 -13.93
C THR A 166 -20.68 7.01 -14.86
N ILE A 167 -21.93 7.43 -14.66
CA ILE A 167 -22.54 8.56 -15.40
C ILE A 167 -21.76 9.85 -15.14
N GLY A 168 -21.36 10.12 -13.90
CA GLY A 168 -20.57 11.30 -13.56
C GLY A 168 -19.20 11.34 -14.23
N VAL A 169 -18.54 10.18 -14.39
CA VAL A 169 -17.29 10.10 -15.16
C VAL A 169 -17.55 10.36 -16.64
N ALA A 170 -18.60 9.76 -17.22
CA ALA A 170 -18.93 9.93 -18.64
C ALA A 170 -19.28 11.38 -18.98
N ILE A 171 -20.16 12.01 -18.20
CA ILE A 171 -20.55 13.42 -18.39
C ILE A 171 -19.37 14.36 -18.24
N LYS A 172 -18.45 14.09 -17.30
CA LYS A 172 -17.24 14.90 -17.15
C LYS A 172 -16.38 14.83 -18.41
N ILE A 173 -16.20 13.65 -18.99
CA ILE A 173 -15.47 13.46 -20.25
C ILE A 173 -16.15 14.22 -21.38
N LEU A 174 -17.47 14.08 -21.53
CA LEU A 174 -18.24 14.72 -22.59
C LEU A 174 -18.24 16.26 -22.48
N ARG A 175 -18.30 16.82 -21.26
CA ARG A 175 -18.20 18.27 -21.06
C ARG A 175 -16.83 18.82 -21.47
N GLU A 176 -15.76 18.10 -21.15
CA GLU A 176 -14.41 18.45 -21.61
C GLU A 176 -14.31 18.39 -23.14
N GLU A 177 -14.92 17.38 -23.78
CA GLU A 177 -14.97 17.27 -25.26
C GLU A 177 -15.80 18.36 -25.94
N LEU A 178 -16.87 18.83 -25.28
CA LEU A 178 -17.74 19.90 -25.80
C LEU A 178 -17.20 21.31 -25.49
N GLY A 179 -16.02 21.45 -24.87
CA GLY A 179 -15.46 22.76 -24.49
C GLY A 179 -16.29 23.51 -23.45
N LEU A 180 -17.13 22.81 -22.68
CA LEU A 180 -17.94 23.41 -21.64
C LEU A 180 -17.05 23.66 -20.41
N GLU A 181 -16.54 24.89 -20.28
CA GLU A 181 -15.66 25.30 -19.17
C GLU A 181 -16.23 24.90 -17.81
N PHE A 182 -15.44 24.09 -17.10
CA PHE A 182 -15.84 23.51 -15.82
C PHE A 182 -15.47 24.46 -14.68
N LYS A 183 -16.40 25.32 -14.24
CA LYS A 183 -16.36 25.84 -12.86
C LYS A 183 -16.76 24.70 -11.93
N ASP A 184 -15.79 23.83 -11.69
CA ASP A 184 -15.72 22.79 -10.65
C ASP A 184 -17.08 22.29 -10.10
N LEU A 185 -17.95 21.80 -11.00
CA LEU A 185 -19.10 20.95 -10.62
C LEU A 185 -18.59 19.53 -10.33
N SER A 186 -17.53 19.44 -9.53
CA SER A 186 -17.13 18.20 -8.90
C SER A 186 -18.40 17.54 -8.36
N PRO A 187 -18.60 16.23 -8.58
CA PRO A 187 -19.71 15.53 -7.94
C PRO A 187 -19.69 15.97 -6.50
N LEU A 188 -20.86 16.33 -5.98
CA LEU A 188 -21.12 16.41 -4.55
C LEU A 188 -20.63 15.10 -3.92
N GLY A 189 -19.32 14.97 -3.74
CA GLY A 189 -18.75 14.24 -2.66
C GLY A 189 -19.39 14.93 -1.48
N TYR A 190 -20.18 14.16 -0.75
CA TYR A 190 -20.87 14.49 0.49
C TYR A 190 -19.96 15.06 1.59
N LYS A 191 -18.82 15.67 1.27
CA LYS A 191 -18.28 16.78 2.04
C LYS A 191 -19.09 18.00 1.63
N SER A 192 -20.27 18.10 2.22
CA SER A 192 -20.95 19.37 2.40
C SER A 192 -19.92 20.34 2.99
N ASN A 193 -19.26 21.12 2.12
CA ASN A 193 -18.60 22.36 2.50
C ASN A 193 -19.65 23.45 2.77
N ARG A 194 -20.94 23.10 2.97
CA ARG A 194 -21.82 24.01 3.68
C ARG A 194 -21.19 24.20 5.06
N PRO A 195 -20.98 25.44 5.51
CA PRO A 195 -20.51 25.70 6.86
C PRO A 195 -21.37 24.88 7.82
N PRO A 196 -20.77 24.14 8.77
CA PRO A 196 -21.53 23.33 9.71
C PRO A 196 -22.59 24.22 10.33
N ILE A 197 -23.86 23.83 10.19
CA ILE A 197 -24.98 24.56 10.82
C ILE A 197 -24.68 24.57 12.31
N LYS A 198 -24.37 25.76 12.84
CA LYS A 198 -24.09 25.93 14.26
C LYS A 198 -25.40 25.75 15.03
N LEU A 199 -25.36 24.92 16.07
CA LEU A 199 -26.45 24.84 17.03
C LEU A 199 -26.52 26.20 17.76
N LYS A 200 -27.72 26.76 17.85
CA LYS A 200 -28.02 27.94 18.68
C LYS A 200 -28.22 27.48 20.12
N ASP A 201 -28.14 28.41 21.07
CA ASP A 201 -28.32 28.12 22.50
C ASP A 201 -29.70 27.50 22.79
N THR A 202 -30.75 27.97 22.10
CA THR A 202 -32.09 27.37 22.20
C THR A 202 -32.12 25.89 21.83
N HIS A 203 -31.33 25.45 20.83
CA HIS A 203 -31.24 24.02 20.49
C HIS A 203 -30.49 23.24 21.57
N MET A 204 -29.50 23.86 22.22
CA MET A 204 -28.77 23.24 23.33
C MET A 204 -29.70 23.04 24.53
N GLU A 205 -30.60 23.97 24.81
CA GLU A 205 -31.62 23.85 25.87
C GLU A 205 -32.57 22.67 25.61
N TYR A 206 -33.09 22.50 24.38
CA TYR A 206 -33.91 21.34 24.01
C TYR A 206 -33.15 20.03 24.18
N LEU A 207 -31.91 19.94 23.69
CA LEU A 207 -31.09 18.75 23.86
C LEU A 207 -30.79 18.45 25.34
N LYS A 208 -30.61 19.49 26.17
CA LYS A 208 -30.43 19.35 27.63
C LYS A 208 -31.71 18.82 28.29
N LYS A 209 -32.88 19.32 27.87
CA LYS A 209 -34.19 18.82 28.32
C LYS A 209 -34.37 17.34 27.96
N TYR A 210 -34.09 16.93 26.73
CA TYR A 210 -34.20 15.53 26.33
C TYR A 210 -33.27 14.60 27.12
N LEU A 211 -32.05 15.05 27.43
CA LEU A 211 -31.11 14.28 28.26
C LEU A 211 -31.59 14.13 29.71
N LYS A 212 -32.30 15.13 30.24
CA LYS A 212 -32.91 15.04 31.58
C LYS A 212 -34.12 14.10 31.61
N GLU A 213 -34.89 14.04 30.53
CA GLU A 213 -36.02 13.12 30.39
C GLU A 213 -35.57 11.67 30.15
N ASP A 214 -34.58 11.48 29.28
CA ASP A 214 -33.97 10.18 28.98
C ASP A 214 -32.45 10.35 28.81
N ILE A 215 -31.74 10.00 29.89
CA ILE A 215 -30.28 9.98 29.95
C ILE A 215 -29.67 9.11 28.83
N TYR A 216 -30.41 8.16 28.27
CA TYR A 216 -29.95 7.23 27.24
C TYR A 216 -30.43 7.56 25.82
N ILE A 217 -30.96 8.76 25.58
CA ILE A 217 -31.48 9.14 24.27
C ILE A 217 -30.42 8.99 23.16
N GLY A 218 -30.78 8.27 22.09
CA GLY A 218 -29.87 8.05 20.96
C GLY A 218 -29.68 9.31 20.11
N ASN A 219 -28.48 9.51 19.53
CA ASN A 219 -28.17 10.69 18.69
C ASN A 219 -29.21 10.94 17.58
N THR A 220 -29.71 9.88 16.94
CA THR A 220 -30.73 9.98 15.88
C THR A 220 -32.09 10.36 16.44
N GLU A 221 -32.45 9.84 17.60
CA GLU A 221 -33.70 10.15 18.27
C GLU A 221 -33.71 11.60 18.76
N ALA A 222 -32.64 12.04 19.43
CA ALA A 222 -32.47 13.43 19.83
C ALA A 222 -32.50 14.39 18.63
N MET A 223 -31.88 14.02 17.50
CA MET A 223 -31.94 14.80 16.27
C MET A 223 -33.38 14.89 15.72
N ASN A 224 -34.13 13.79 15.74
CA ASN A 224 -35.51 13.76 15.26
C ASN A 224 -36.44 14.57 16.17
N ARG A 225 -36.30 14.46 17.50
CA ARG A 225 -37.06 15.29 18.46
C ARG A 225 -36.73 16.77 18.28
N LEU A 226 -35.44 17.11 18.16
CA LEU A 226 -35.02 18.48 17.90
C LEU A 226 -35.59 19.01 16.58
N TYR A 227 -35.66 18.19 15.53
CA TYR A 227 -36.30 18.56 14.26
C TYR A 227 -37.81 18.77 14.42
N GLN A 228 -38.50 17.95 15.21
CA GLN A 228 -39.93 18.12 15.50
C GLN A 228 -40.21 19.43 16.25
N ASP A 229 -39.39 19.76 17.24
CA ASP A 229 -39.61 20.93 18.09
C ASP A 229 -39.17 22.25 17.43
N THR A 230 -38.17 22.20 16.53
CA THR A 230 -37.54 23.43 15.98
C THR A 230 -37.67 23.57 14.45
N GLY A 231 -38.09 22.52 13.74
CA GLY A 231 -38.07 22.46 12.28
C GLY A 231 -36.66 22.42 11.65
N LEU A 232 -35.59 22.40 12.45
CA LEU A 232 -34.22 22.51 11.93
C LEU A 232 -33.66 21.15 11.53
N LYS A 233 -33.49 20.94 10.22
CA LYS A 233 -32.92 19.71 9.68
C LYS A 233 -31.39 19.69 9.83
N LEU A 234 -30.92 19.04 10.89
CA LEU A 234 -29.49 18.88 11.19
C LEU A 234 -28.94 17.54 10.70
N SER A 235 -27.61 17.46 10.64
CA SER A 235 -26.93 16.16 10.57
C SER A 235 -26.75 15.59 11.98
N VAL A 236 -26.58 14.27 12.09
CA VAL A 236 -26.40 13.57 13.38
C VAL A 236 -25.13 14.02 14.12
N THR A 237 -24.11 14.50 13.40
CA THR A 237 -22.78 14.80 13.98
C THR A 237 -22.79 16.00 14.93
N PRO A 238 -23.32 17.19 14.57
CA PRO A 238 -23.50 18.30 15.51
C PRO A 238 -24.30 17.93 16.77
N VAL A 239 -25.40 17.19 16.61
CA VAL A 239 -26.25 16.74 17.72
C VAL A 239 -25.45 15.85 18.67
N ARG A 240 -24.69 14.88 18.13
CA ARG A 240 -23.81 14.02 18.93
C ARG A 240 -22.80 14.82 19.76
N HIS A 241 -22.14 15.82 19.16
CA HIS A 241 -21.16 16.64 19.91
C HIS A 241 -21.84 17.47 21.00
N ALA A 242 -23.03 18.02 20.74
CA ALA A 242 -23.80 18.76 21.72
C ALA A 242 -24.25 17.88 22.89
N LEU A 243 -24.75 16.67 22.62
CA LEU A 243 -25.12 15.72 23.67
C LEU A 243 -23.93 15.37 24.56
N ILE A 244 -22.77 15.06 23.98
CA ILE A 244 -21.54 14.78 24.76
C ILE A 244 -21.18 15.95 25.68
N LYS A 245 -21.26 17.20 25.18
CA LYS A 245 -20.97 18.42 25.97
C LYS A 245 -21.99 18.60 27.09
N LEU A 246 -23.28 18.49 26.80
CA LEU A 246 -24.36 18.66 27.77
C LEU A 246 -24.36 17.57 28.85
N GLU A 247 -24.01 16.34 28.51
CA GLU A 247 -23.83 15.25 29.48
C GLU A 247 -22.67 15.53 30.45
N GLU A 248 -21.56 16.12 29.96
CA GLU A 248 -20.47 16.56 30.83
C GLU A 248 -20.90 17.70 31.76
N GLU A 249 -21.66 18.67 31.27
CA GLU A 249 -22.22 19.77 32.06
C GLU A 249 -23.17 19.26 33.16
N ILE A 250 -24.14 18.40 32.83
CA ILE A 250 -25.09 17.83 33.80
C ILE A 250 -24.34 17.05 34.90
N ARG A 251 -23.33 16.26 34.54
CA ARG A 251 -22.52 15.53 35.54
C ARG A 251 -21.75 16.46 36.48
N ASN A 252 -21.26 17.59 35.98
CA ASN A 252 -20.55 18.55 36.81
C ASN A 252 -21.53 19.28 37.75
N GLU A 253 -22.73 19.63 37.27
CA GLU A 253 -23.81 20.21 38.09
C GLU A 253 -24.22 19.27 39.25
N GLU A 254 -24.31 17.96 39.00
CA GLU A 254 -24.63 16.96 40.03
C GLU A 254 -23.47 16.72 41.01
N GLY A 255 -22.22 16.77 40.52
CA GLY A 255 -21.02 16.56 41.33
C GLY A 255 -20.75 17.68 42.35
N GLU A 256 -21.14 18.92 42.04
CA GLU A 256 -21.00 20.06 42.96
C GLU A 256 -22.00 20.00 44.12
N LEU A 257 -23.13 19.32 43.95
CA LEU A 257 -24.13 19.14 45.02
C LEU A 257 -23.82 17.96 45.95
N SER A 258 -22.90 17.06 45.57
CA SER A 258 -22.57 15.83 46.31
C SER A 258 -21.17 15.89 46.94
N SER A 259 -20.77 17.05 47.46
CA SER A 259 -19.47 17.27 48.12
C SER A 259 -19.37 16.63 49.50
N SER A 260 -19.57 15.31 49.62
CA SER A 260 -19.13 14.53 50.79
C SER A 260 -19.16 13.04 50.52
N GLU A 261 -18.48 12.54 49.48
CA GLU A 261 -17.81 11.25 49.58
C GLU A 261 -16.92 11.02 48.37
N SER A 262 -15.68 10.64 48.65
CA SER A 262 -14.60 10.37 47.70
C SER A 262 -14.83 9.07 46.93
N VAL A 263 -15.96 8.93 46.25
CA VAL A 263 -16.20 7.82 45.32
C VAL A 263 -15.44 8.09 44.03
N SER A 264 -14.35 7.36 43.88
CA SER A 264 -13.32 7.48 42.86
C SER A 264 -13.79 7.85 41.44
N LYS A 265 -13.00 8.72 40.79
CA LYS A 265 -13.06 9.19 39.38
C LYS A 265 -13.03 8.08 38.29
N THR A 266 -13.27 6.81 38.64
CA THR A 266 -13.24 5.67 37.71
C THR A 266 -14.57 5.41 37.02
N ALA A 267 -15.70 5.90 37.55
CA ALA A 267 -17.03 5.71 36.96
C ALA A 267 -17.27 6.53 35.66
N SER A 268 -16.51 7.60 35.43
CA SER A 268 -16.75 8.55 34.32
C SER A 268 -16.32 8.05 32.93
N LYS A 269 -15.59 6.93 32.83
CA LYS A 269 -15.20 6.33 31.53
C LYS A 269 -16.21 5.33 30.97
N THR A 270 -17.30 5.06 31.68
CA THR A 270 -18.28 4.02 31.33
C THR A 270 -19.05 4.33 30.02
N TRP A 271 -18.91 5.54 29.46
CA TRP A 271 -19.76 6.03 28.36
C TRP A 271 -19.08 6.11 26.98
N ALA A 272 -17.77 5.87 26.88
CA ALA A 272 -17.05 5.87 25.59
C ALA A 272 -17.46 4.73 24.63
N PHE A 273 -18.45 3.94 25.02
CA PHE A 273 -18.84 2.73 24.36
C PHE A 273 -19.85 2.98 23.24
N GLY A 274 -20.81 3.90 23.39
CA GLY A 274 -21.89 4.07 22.41
C GLY A 274 -22.68 2.77 22.18
N LEU A 275 -22.84 1.96 23.23
CA LEU A 275 -23.35 0.60 23.16
C LEU A 275 -24.76 0.57 23.75
N LYS A 276 -25.61 -0.29 23.21
CA LYS A 276 -26.98 -0.61 23.71
C LYS A 276 -27.01 -1.13 25.16
N LEU A 277 -25.87 -1.18 25.85
CA LEU A 277 -25.71 -1.73 27.19
C LEU A 277 -26.11 -0.68 28.24
N LYS A 278 -27.33 -0.82 28.77
CA LYS A 278 -27.79 -0.14 29.99
C LYS A 278 -26.99 -0.56 31.24
N LYS A 279 -27.13 0.20 32.34
CA LYS A 279 -26.48 -0.05 33.64
C LYS A 279 -26.62 -1.51 34.12
N LEU A 280 -27.83 -2.07 34.05
CA LEU A 280 -28.11 -3.46 34.45
C LEU A 280 -27.23 -4.49 33.72
N HIS A 281 -26.94 -4.27 32.43
CA HIS A 281 -26.10 -5.18 31.65
C HIS A 281 -24.63 -5.10 32.07
N ILE A 282 -24.17 -3.91 32.45
CA ILE A 282 -22.81 -3.71 32.97
C ILE A 282 -22.67 -4.42 34.33
N GLU A 283 -23.72 -4.39 35.16
CA GLU A 283 -23.77 -5.14 36.43
C GLU A 283 -23.74 -6.65 36.20
N CYS A 284 -24.50 -7.19 35.25
CA CYS A 284 -24.38 -8.60 34.82
C CYS A 284 -22.95 -8.94 34.35
N LEU A 285 -22.34 -8.11 33.51
CA LEU A 285 -20.97 -8.34 33.04
C LEU A 285 -19.92 -8.28 34.17
N LYS A 286 -20.10 -7.42 35.17
CA LYS A 286 -19.28 -7.41 36.39
C LYS A 286 -19.45 -8.70 37.18
N LYS A 287 -20.70 -9.14 37.39
CA LYS A 287 -21.01 -10.42 38.03
C LYS A 287 -20.31 -11.58 37.34
N TYR A 288 -20.37 -11.65 36.01
CA TYR A 288 -19.70 -12.73 35.26
C TYR A 288 -18.17 -12.72 35.38
N ILE A 289 -17.54 -11.54 35.46
CA ILE A 289 -16.09 -11.43 35.69
C ILE A 289 -15.74 -11.92 37.10
N ASN A 290 -16.58 -11.60 38.10
CA ASN A 290 -16.37 -12.04 39.48
C ASN A 290 -16.57 -13.57 39.62
N GLU A 291 -17.52 -14.15 38.89
CA GLU A 291 -17.72 -15.62 38.82
C GLU A 291 -16.58 -16.32 38.08
N ASN A 292 -16.08 -15.72 36.99
CA ASN A 292 -15.02 -16.28 36.16
C ASN A 292 -14.12 -15.17 35.62
N GLY A 293 -12.96 -14.97 36.26
CA GLY A 293 -12.00 -13.93 35.90
C GLY A 293 -11.52 -13.98 34.44
N ILE A 294 -11.61 -15.16 33.80
CA ILE A 294 -11.20 -15.41 32.41
C ILE A 294 -12.41 -15.60 31.49
N ILE A 295 -13.58 -15.04 31.82
CA ILE A 295 -14.74 -15.13 30.92
C ILE A 295 -14.43 -14.51 29.54
N SER A 296 -14.73 -15.27 28.48
CA SER A 296 -14.60 -14.83 27.10
C SER A 296 -15.78 -13.93 26.70
N ALA A 297 -15.56 -13.05 25.73
CA ALA A 297 -16.62 -12.16 25.26
C ALA A 297 -17.79 -12.91 24.60
N ASN A 298 -17.57 -14.09 24.02
CA ASN A 298 -18.63 -14.92 23.44
C ASN A 298 -19.52 -15.47 24.56
N GLU A 299 -18.89 -16.03 25.59
CA GLU A 299 -19.61 -16.58 26.74
C GLU A 299 -20.42 -15.51 27.47
N ALA A 300 -19.80 -14.35 27.74
CA ALA A 300 -20.48 -13.23 28.36
C ALA A 300 -21.64 -12.69 27.50
N THR A 301 -21.50 -12.66 26.17
CA THR A 301 -22.59 -12.23 25.27
C THR A 301 -23.77 -13.18 25.36
N ARG A 302 -23.52 -14.50 25.32
CA ARG A 302 -24.56 -15.52 25.43
C ARG A 302 -25.27 -15.47 26.79
N ARG A 303 -24.51 -15.36 27.88
CA ARG A 303 -25.09 -15.22 29.24
C ARG A 303 -25.92 -13.95 29.36
N LEU A 304 -25.41 -12.83 28.86
CA LEU A 304 -26.13 -11.56 28.89
C LEU A 304 -27.44 -11.63 28.11
N GLN A 305 -27.43 -12.24 26.92
CA GLN A 305 -28.65 -12.46 26.13
C GLN A 305 -29.64 -13.37 26.86
N ASN A 306 -29.18 -14.44 27.51
CA ASN A 306 -30.05 -15.35 28.25
C ASN A 306 -30.68 -14.69 29.48
N GLU A 307 -29.94 -13.88 30.22
CA GLU A 307 -30.43 -13.25 31.46
C GLU A 307 -31.28 -12.00 31.21
N THR A 308 -30.97 -11.23 30.17
CA THR A 308 -31.58 -9.89 29.95
C THR A 308 -32.41 -9.80 28.69
N GLY A 309 -32.37 -10.82 27.82
CA GLY A 309 -32.95 -10.79 26.48
C GLY A 309 -32.24 -9.83 25.51
N LEU A 310 -31.19 -9.12 25.95
CA LEU A 310 -30.53 -8.12 25.12
C LEU A 310 -29.56 -8.77 24.15
N GLU A 311 -29.86 -8.65 22.86
CA GLU A 311 -28.96 -9.07 21.80
C GLU A 311 -27.92 -7.99 21.49
N VAL A 312 -26.68 -8.26 21.91
CA VAL A 312 -25.57 -7.31 21.82
C VAL A 312 -24.44 -7.91 20.99
N SER A 313 -23.80 -7.09 20.15
CA SER A 313 -22.68 -7.60 19.36
C SER A 313 -21.53 -8.10 20.26
N TYR A 314 -20.92 -9.22 19.90
CA TYR A 314 -19.73 -9.74 20.57
C TYR A 314 -18.63 -8.68 20.79
N SER A 315 -18.39 -7.84 19.79
CA SER A 315 -17.36 -6.79 19.83
C SER A 315 -17.63 -5.72 20.89
N THR A 316 -18.91 -5.51 21.21
CA THR A 316 -19.37 -4.57 22.22
C THR A 316 -19.09 -5.11 23.62
N VAL A 317 -19.53 -6.34 23.88
CA VAL A 317 -19.31 -7.03 25.15
C VAL A 317 -17.81 -7.18 25.42
N GLY A 318 -17.01 -7.56 24.41
CA GLY A 318 -15.56 -7.71 24.57
C GLY A 318 -14.84 -6.41 24.94
N ARG A 319 -15.27 -5.26 24.39
CA ARG A 319 -14.71 -3.96 24.80
C ARG A 319 -15.08 -3.62 26.26
N VAL A 320 -16.31 -3.88 26.67
CA VAL A 320 -16.76 -3.61 28.04
C VAL A 320 -16.02 -4.50 29.04
N LEU A 321 -15.93 -5.81 28.78
CA LEU A 321 -15.17 -6.73 29.61
C LEU A 321 -13.71 -6.30 29.76
N ALA A 322 -13.05 -5.87 28.68
CA ALA A 322 -11.67 -5.41 28.75
C ALA A 322 -11.50 -4.20 29.68
N ILE A 323 -12.46 -3.26 29.67
CA ILE A 323 -12.42 -2.13 30.62
C ILE A 323 -12.69 -2.59 32.05
N LEU A 324 -13.72 -3.41 32.26
CA LEU A 324 -14.06 -3.91 33.59
C LEU A 324 -12.90 -4.70 34.22
N LYS A 325 -12.21 -5.56 33.45
CA LYS A 325 -11.03 -6.31 33.91
C LYS A 325 -9.87 -5.39 34.31
N ASN A 326 -9.60 -4.35 33.51
CA ASN A 326 -8.57 -3.36 33.84
C ASN A 326 -8.93 -2.51 35.07
N SER A 327 -10.22 -2.30 35.34
CA SER A 327 -10.68 -1.55 36.52
C SER A 327 -10.62 -2.36 37.82
N ASN A 328 -10.78 -3.69 37.76
CA ASN A 328 -10.77 -4.55 38.94
C ASN A 328 -9.35 -4.94 39.43
N GLN A 329 -8.29 -4.65 38.66
CA GLN A 329 -6.90 -4.98 39.02
C GLN A 329 -6.29 -4.10 40.13
N GLY A 330 -7.08 -3.27 40.81
CA GLY A 330 -6.60 -2.35 41.84
C GLY A 330 -6.28 -2.94 43.21
N SER A 331 -6.40 -4.25 43.46
CA SER A 331 -6.34 -4.78 44.83
C SER A 331 -5.81 -6.21 45.02
N ILE A 332 -5.35 -6.91 43.97
CA ILE A 332 -4.84 -8.29 44.15
C ILE A 332 -3.43 -8.36 43.57
N GLU A 333 -2.44 -8.45 44.48
CA GLU A 333 -1.09 -8.91 44.15
C GLU A 333 -1.16 -10.32 43.57
N THR A 334 -1.05 -10.46 42.26
CA THR A 334 -0.54 -11.69 41.65
C THR A 334 0.00 -11.42 40.24
N SER A 335 1.32 -11.54 40.14
CA SER A 335 2.17 -11.96 39.02
C SER A 335 1.87 -11.52 37.57
N LEU A 336 2.92 -10.91 36.99
CA LEU A 336 3.26 -10.63 35.59
C LEU A 336 2.69 -9.33 34.96
N PRO A 337 3.57 -8.39 34.54
CA PRO A 337 3.16 -7.09 34.02
C PRO A 337 2.65 -7.24 32.58
N ILE A 338 1.33 -7.06 32.39
CA ILE A 338 0.76 -6.88 31.06
C ILE A 338 1.13 -5.47 30.58
N SER A 339 2.10 -5.38 29.67
CA SER A 339 2.50 -4.12 29.04
C SER A 339 1.37 -3.56 28.17
N THR A 340 0.61 -2.60 28.70
CA THR A 340 -0.51 -1.92 28.02
C THR A 340 -0.06 -0.85 27.02
N SER A 341 0.98 -1.11 26.22
CA SER A 341 1.38 -0.19 25.16
C SER A 341 0.34 -0.20 24.02
N LYS A 342 -0.56 0.80 24.05
CA LYS A 342 -1.58 1.04 23.02
C LYS A 342 -0.93 1.32 21.65
N VAL A 343 -0.68 0.28 20.87
CA VAL A 343 -0.38 0.42 19.44
C VAL A 343 -1.71 0.51 18.68
N ARG A 344 -2.11 1.75 18.38
CA ARG A 344 -3.29 2.07 17.56
C ARG A 344 -3.10 1.52 16.14
N SER A 345 -3.59 0.30 15.90
CA SER A 345 -3.51 -0.36 14.61
C SER A 345 -4.62 0.17 13.69
N ARG A 346 -4.24 0.97 12.69
CA ARG A 346 -5.13 1.40 11.59
C ARG A 346 -5.50 0.16 10.77
N ALA A 347 -6.80 -0.07 10.56
CA ALA A 347 -7.43 -1.25 9.95
C ALA A 347 -7.12 -1.49 8.44
N GLY A 348 -5.92 -1.15 7.96
CA GLY A 348 -5.59 -1.10 6.53
C GLY A 348 -4.78 -2.29 5.97
N SER A 349 -4.21 -3.15 6.80
CA SER A 349 -3.54 -4.37 6.31
C SER A 349 -3.50 -5.41 7.42
N TYR A 350 -3.82 -6.66 7.08
CA TYR A 350 -3.94 -7.81 7.98
C TYR A 350 -2.60 -8.28 8.57
N ASN A 351 -1.74 -7.37 9.00
CA ASN A 351 -0.46 -7.64 9.64
C ASN A 351 -0.57 -7.29 11.12
N PHE A 352 -1.39 -8.03 11.87
CA PHE A 352 -1.28 -8.01 13.33
C PHE A 352 0.13 -8.52 13.67
N LYS A 353 0.92 -7.65 14.30
CA LYS A 353 2.22 -8.06 14.87
C LYS A 353 1.95 -9.03 16.01
N LEU A 354 2.69 -10.13 16.04
CA LEU A 354 2.75 -10.98 17.22
C LEU A 354 3.21 -10.11 18.41
N GLN A 355 2.59 -10.36 19.56
CA GLN A 355 2.94 -9.74 20.84
C GLN A 355 3.65 -10.81 21.68
N ASP A 356 4.32 -10.42 22.74
CA ASP A 356 5.09 -11.36 23.58
C ASP A 356 4.22 -12.49 24.14
N GLN A 357 2.99 -12.18 24.54
CA GLN A 357 1.99 -13.17 24.96
C GLN A 357 1.68 -14.21 23.88
N HIS A 358 1.66 -13.79 22.61
CA HIS A 358 1.47 -14.73 21.50
C HIS A 358 2.69 -15.64 21.33
N MET A 359 3.90 -15.10 21.46
CA MET A 359 5.14 -15.89 21.37
C MET A 359 5.21 -16.95 22.48
N GLU A 360 4.79 -16.60 23.69
CA GLU A 360 4.74 -17.53 24.83
C GLU A 360 3.72 -18.66 24.60
N CYS A 361 2.52 -18.35 24.10
CA CYS A 361 1.53 -19.36 23.72
C CYS A 361 2.05 -20.28 22.61
N LEU A 362 2.65 -19.70 21.56
CA LEU A 362 3.22 -20.47 20.45
C LEU A 362 4.38 -21.38 20.90
N LYS A 363 5.22 -20.92 21.84
CA LYS A 363 6.28 -21.73 22.47
C LYS A 363 5.68 -22.90 23.25
N ARG A 364 4.62 -22.66 24.03
CA ARG A 364 3.88 -23.71 24.74
C ARG A 364 3.31 -24.75 23.78
N TYR A 365 2.67 -24.33 22.70
CA TYR A 365 2.09 -25.23 21.69
C TYR A 365 3.14 -26.11 21.01
N LEU A 366 4.32 -25.55 20.69
CA LEU A 366 5.42 -26.33 20.11
C LEU A 366 6.00 -27.35 21.10
N ASN A 367 6.06 -27.00 22.39
CA ASN A 367 6.50 -27.92 23.44
C ASN A 367 5.48 -29.06 23.66
N GLU A 368 4.18 -28.77 23.60
CA GLU A 368 3.11 -29.77 23.70
C GLU A 368 3.04 -30.68 22.46
N ASN A 369 3.19 -30.09 21.27
CA ASN A 369 3.12 -30.80 19.99
C ASN A 369 3.99 -30.11 18.94
N ASN A 370 5.20 -30.63 18.73
CA ASN A 370 6.15 -30.08 17.76
C ASN A 370 5.65 -30.13 16.29
N SER A 371 4.61 -30.93 16.03
CA SER A 371 3.95 -31.09 14.73
C SER A 371 2.61 -30.36 14.62
N ILE A 372 2.29 -29.44 15.54
CA ILE A 372 1.04 -28.68 15.48
C ILE A 372 0.87 -27.95 14.14
N ASN A 373 -0.28 -28.14 13.50
CA ASN A 373 -0.56 -27.51 12.22
C ASN A 373 -0.88 -26.00 12.41
N LEU A 374 -0.62 -25.18 11.39
CA LEU A 374 -0.79 -23.71 11.50
C LEU A 374 -2.24 -23.30 11.79
N SER A 375 -3.22 -24.04 11.26
CA SER A 375 -4.64 -23.74 11.46
C SER A 375 -5.07 -23.98 12.92
N GLU A 376 -4.58 -25.06 13.51
CA GLU A 376 -4.80 -25.44 14.91
C GLU A 376 -4.11 -24.46 15.84
N ALA A 377 -2.83 -24.15 15.60
CA ALA A 377 -2.10 -23.14 16.35
C ALA A 377 -2.81 -21.79 16.30
N ARG A 378 -3.32 -21.38 15.13
CA ARG A 378 -4.11 -20.16 14.98
C ARG A 378 -5.42 -20.18 15.76
N LYS A 379 -6.14 -21.30 15.74
CA LYS A 379 -7.40 -21.47 16.47
C LYS A 379 -7.16 -21.41 17.98
N LYS A 380 -6.15 -22.14 18.48
CA LYS A 380 -5.73 -22.10 19.90
C LYS A 380 -5.31 -20.69 20.31
N LEU A 381 -4.44 -20.05 19.52
CA LEU A 381 -3.96 -18.70 19.78
C LEU A 381 -5.12 -17.68 19.84
N PHE A 382 -6.06 -17.75 18.89
CA PHE A 382 -7.24 -16.88 18.90
C PHE A 382 -8.15 -17.13 20.10
N ASN A 383 -8.31 -18.39 20.52
CA ASN A 383 -9.12 -18.74 21.68
C ASN A 383 -8.49 -18.23 22.99
N GLU A 384 -7.16 -18.29 23.12
CA GLU A 384 -6.45 -17.83 24.33
C GLU A 384 -6.28 -16.31 24.38
N THR A 385 -5.93 -15.66 23.27
CA THR A 385 -5.61 -14.21 23.29
C THR A 385 -6.74 -13.32 22.77
N GLY A 386 -7.75 -13.90 22.10
CA GLY A 386 -8.84 -13.15 21.46
C GLY A 386 -8.41 -12.35 20.22
N LEU A 387 -7.15 -12.44 19.80
CA LEU A 387 -6.59 -11.66 18.69
C LEU A 387 -6.36 -12.52 17.45
N LYS A 388 -6.84 -12.03 16.30
CA LYS A 388 -6.64 -12.70 15.02
C LYS A 388 -5.23 -12.43 14.50
N VAL A 389 -4.37 -13.44 14.54
CA VAL A 389 -3.04 -13.41 13.91
C VAL A 389 -3.09 -14.05 12.52
N SER A 390 -2.26 -13.56 11.59
CA SER A 390 -2.13 -14.13 10.25
C SER A 390 -1.33 -15.44 10.26
N ASP A 391 -1.65 -16.38 9.37
CA ASP A 391 -0.92 -17.66 9.26
C ASP A 391 0.56 -17.45 8.95
N ILE A 392 0.90 -16.40 8.18
CA ILE A 392 2.28 -16.04 7.84
C ILE A 392 3.06 -15.64 9.09
N ALA A 393 2.47 -14.85 9.98
CA ALA A 393 3.13 -14.44 11.22
C ALA A 393 3.37 -15.63 12.16
N ILE A 394 2.37 -16.49 12.33
CA ILE A 394 2.51 -17.72 13.13
C ILE A 394 3.60 -18.63 12.56
N ARG A 395 3.61 -18.83 11.24
CA ARG A 395 4.63 -19.64 10.56
C ARG A 395 6.04 -19.11 10.80
N ASN A 396 6.25 -17.79 10.68
CA ASN A 396 7.56 -17.20 10.90
C ASN A 396 8.01 -17.35 12.36
N ALA A 397 7.11 -17.15 13.33
CA ALA A 397 7.41 -17.35 14.74
C ALA A 397 7.73 -18.81 15.08
N PHE A 398 7.03 -19.77 14.46
CA PHE A 398 7.37 -21.19 14.63
C PHE A 398 8.75 -21.53 14.07
N LEU A 399 9.16 -20.94 12.94
CA LEU A 399 10.51 -21.13 12.41
C LEU A 399 11.56 -20.58 13.37
N GLU A 400 11.36 -19.37 13.90
CA GLU A 400 12.25 -18.73 14.88
C GLU A 400 12.34 -19.55 16.19
N LEU A 401 11.20 -20.01 16.71
CA LEU A 401 11.17 -20.83 17.93
C LEU A 401 11.85 -22.20 17.75
N LYS A 402 11.73 -22.82 16.58
CA LYS A 402 12.41 -24.09 16.26
C LYS A 402 13.92 -23.91 16.12
N GLU A 403 14.35 -22.83 15.46
CA GLU A 403 15.77 -22.47 15.35
C GLU A 403 16.40 -22.29 16.73
N HIS A 404 15.70 -21.64 17.66
CA HIS A 404 16.16 -21.53 19.06
C HIS A 404 16.18 -22.86 19.82
N ALA A 405 15.19 -23.73 19.62
CA ALA A 405 15.13 -25.02 20.30
C ALA A 405 16.19 -26.03 19.82
N ASP A 406 16.62 -25.94 18.56
CA ASP A 406 17.68 -26.79 18.01
C ASP A 406 19.07 -26.36 18.49
N LEU A 407 19.27 -25.06 18.77
CA LEU A 407 20.51 -24.52 19.34
C LEU A 407 20.78 -25.02 20.76
N ASP A 408 19.73 -25.20 21.57
CA ASP A 408 19.84 -25.68 22.95
C ASP A 408 20.20 -27.18 23.04
N LYS A 409 20.11 -27.94 21.94
CA LYS A 409 20.40 -29.39 21.89
C LYS A 409 21.78 -29.75 21.34
N SER A 410 22.52 -28.81 20.75
CA SER A 410 23.88 -29.05 20.27
C SER A 410 24.91 -28.73 21.36
N GLN A 411 25.70 -29.73 21.77
CA GLN A 411 26.83 -29.59 22.70
C GLN A 411 27.86 -28.53 22.25
N PRO A 412 28.65 -27.95 23.19
CA PRO A 412 29.52 -26.82 22.91
C PRO A 412 30.75 -27.27 22.11
N ILE A 413 30.75 -27.01 20.81
CA ILE A 413 31.96 -27.10 19.99
C ILE A 413 32.69 -25.75 20.08
N SER A 414 33.85 -25.81 20.74
CA SER A 414 34.98 -24.86 20.78
C SER A 414 34.85 -23.48 20.12
N ASN A 415 35.20 -22.48 20.93
CA ASN A 415 35.38 -21.06 20.65
C ASN A 415 36.14 -20.74 19.34
N THR A 416 35.43 -20.52 18.23
CA THR A 416 35.78 -19.56 17.14
C THR A 416 34.66 -19.44 16.11
N LYS A 417 33.41 -19.31 16.56
CA LYS A 417 32.30 -18.86 15.71
C LYS A 417 31.66 -17.63 16.33
N ILE A 418 32.20 -16.49 15.94
CA ILE A 418 31.48 -15.22 15.96
C ILE A 418 30.09 -15.50 15.39
N THR A 419 29.08 -15.19 16.19
CA THR A 419 27.66 -15.42 15.95
C THR A 419 27.23 -14.74 14.65
N LEU A 420 27.34 -15.46 13.54
CA LEU A 420 26.70 -15.11 12.28
C LEU A 420 25.19 -15.34 12.48
N LYS A 421 24.50 -14.36 13.08
CA LYS A 421 23.03 -14.25 13.03
C LYS A 421 22.65 -14.43 11.57
N GLN A 422 22.08 -15.58 11.20
CA GLN A 422 21.83 -15.97 9.82
C GLN A 422 21.17 -14.80 9.07
N TRP A 423 21.87 -14.32 8.04
CA TRP A 423 21.61 -13.07 7.35
C TRP A 423 20.32 -13.18 6.52
N ASN A 424 19.16 -12.98 7.16
CA ASN A 424 17.83 -13.13 6.55
C ASN A 424 17.47 -11.98 5.56
N PHE A 425 18.29 -11.72 4.54
CA PHE A 425 18.01 -10.73 3.48
C PHE A 425 17.00 -11.24 2.43
N GLY A 426 16.15 -12.19 2.81
CA GLY A 426 15.42 -13.06 1.90
C GLY A 426 16.32 -14.18 1.39
N ARG A 427 15.74 -15.36 1.09
CA ARG A 427 16.43 -16.63 0.76
C ARG A 427 17.35 -16.62 -0.48
N LYS A 428 17.81 -15.46 -0.96
CA LYS A 428 18.54 -15.30 -2.23
C LYS A 428 19.96 -14.76 -2.10
N LEU A 429 20.30 -14.03 -1.03
CA LEU A 429 21.68 -13.58 -0.81
C LEU A 429 22.41 -14.61 0.03
N LYS A 430 23.50 -15.16 -0.51
CA LYS A 430 24.44 -16.06 0.16
C LYS A 430 25.63 -15.23 0.66
N ASP A 431 26.48 -15.82 1.50
CA ASP A 431 27.59 -15.11 2.14
C ASP A 431 28.59 -14.51 1.12
N ASN A 432 28.89 -15.25 0.04
CA ASN A 432 29.72 -14.74 -1.07
C ASN A 432 29.13 -13.46 -1.71
N HIS A 433 27.81 -13.35 -1.83
CA HIS A 433 27.18 -12.13 -2.36
C HIS A 433 27.34 -10.96 -1.40
N ILE A 434 27.29 -11.22 -0.09
CA ILE A 434 27.50 -10.20 0.93
C ILE A 434 28.94 -9.68 0.88
N GLU A 435 29.93 -10.57 0.68
CA GLU A 435 31.33 -10.19 0.50
C GLU A 435 31.53 -9.31 -0.74
N CYS A 436 30.94 -9.66 -1.88
CA CYS A 436 30.93 -8.81 -3.07
C CYS A 436 30.32 -7.42 -2.77
N LEU A 437 29.18 -7.37 -2.07
CA LEU A 437 28.55 -6.09 -1.71
C LEU A 437 29.41 -5.25 -0.75
N LYS A 438 30.15 -5.87 0.17
CA LYS A 438 31.14 -5.18 1.02
C LYS A 438 32.29 -4.60 0.18
N LYS A 439 32.82 -5.39 -0.76
CA LYS A 439 33.84 -4.95 -1.71
C LYS A 439 33.38 -3.72 -2.49
N TYR A 440 32.15 -3.74 -3.03
CA TYR A 440 31.61 -2.60 -3.76
C TYR A 440 31.43 -1.34 -2.90
N LEU A 441 31.09 -1.51 -1.62
CA LEU A 441 30.98 -0.37 -0.68
C LEU A 441 32.34 0.22 -0.31
N ASN A 442 33.39 -0.60 -0.27
CA ASN A 442 34.76 -0.12 -0.08
C ASN A 442 35.26 0.66 -1.31
N GLU A 443 34.83 0.29 -2.52
CA GLU A 443 35.14 1.03 -3.76
C GLU A 443 34.33 2.33 -3.88
N ASP A 444 33.03 2.28 -3.56
CA ASP A 444 32.11 3.41 -3.60
C ASP A 444 31.06 3.30 -2.48
N ILE A 445 31.26 4.07 -1.41
CA ILE A 445 30.34 4.09 -0.26
C ILE A 445 28.93 4.55 -0.63
N TYR A 446 28.78 5.26 -1.75
CA TYR A 446 27.50 5.76 -2.26
C TYR A 446 26.86 4.85 -3.32
N ILE A 447 27.42 3.67 -3.58
CA ILE A 447 26.89 2.76 -4.62
C ILE A 447 25.39 2.50 -4.42
N GLY A 448 24.65 2.69 -5.51
CA GLY A 448 23.20 2.47 -5.58
C GLY A 448 22.85 1.00 -5.77
N SER A 449 21.72 0.57 -5.22
CA SER A 449 21.27 -0.84 -5.27
C SER A 449 21.15 -1.43 -6.68
N THR A 450 20.83 -0.61 -7.69
CA THR A 450 20.77 -1.04 -9.10
C THR A 450 22.17 -1.33 -9.66
N VAL A 451 23.14 -0.46 -9.37
CA VAL A 451 24.53 -0.63 -9.83
C VAL A 451 25.15 -1.84 -9.17
N ALA A 452 24.98 -1.95 -7.85
CA ALA A 452 25.43 -3.11 -7.08
C ALA A 452 24.79 -4.42 -7.57
N ARG A 453 23.50 -4.40 -7.97
CA ARG A 453 22.85 -5.57 -8.57
C ARG A 453 23.50 -5.98 -9.89
N ASN A 454 23.74 -5.03 -10.78
CA ASN A 454 24.32 -5.34 -12.08
C ASN A 454 25.73 -5.91 -11.89
N ARG A 455 26.58 -5.26 -11.09
CA ARG A 455 27.92 -5.78 -10.75
C ARG A 455 27.86 -7.17 -10.12
N LEU A 456 26.96 -7.38 -9.16
CA LEU A 456 26.79 -8.68 -8.52
C LEU A 456 26.34 -9.76 -9.51
N HIS A 457 25.45 -9.42 -10.44
CA HIS A 457 25.02 -10.32 -11.51
C HIS A 457 26.17 -10.64 -12.47
N ASP A 458 26.97 -9.64 -12.84
CA ASP A 458 28.11 -9.83 -13.76
C ASP A 458 29.21 -10.70 -13.13
N GLU A 459 29.44 -10.57 -11.81
CA GLU A 459 30.44 -11.37 -11.09
C GLU A 459 29.95 -12.79 -10.72
N THR A 460 28.65 -12.97 -10.43
CA THR A 460 28.12 -14.22 -9.86
C THR A 460 27.15 -14.97 -10.77
N GLY A 461 26.71 -14.35 -11.86
CA GLY A 461 25.65 -14.87 -12.74
C GLY A 461 24.26 -14.92 -12.10
N LEU A 462 24.07 -14.42 -10.87
CA LEU A 462 22.82 -14.58 -10.14
C LEU A 462 21.87 -13.40 -10.36
N GLU A 463 20.69 -13.67 -10.94
CA GLU A 463 19.61 -12.70 -11.05
C GLU A 463 18.89 -12.50 -9.69
N ILE A 464 19.33 -11.50 -8.94
CA ILE A 464 18.70 -11.09 -7.67
C ILE A 464 17.80 -9.87 -7.88
N SER A 465 16.65 -9.86 -7.20
CA SER A 465 15.81 -8.65 -7.12
C SER A 465 16.59 -7.50 -6.48
N ILE A 466 16.30 -6.26 -6.88
CA ILE A 466 16.92 -5.04 -6.33
C ILE A 466 16.67 -4.92 -4.82
N TYR A 467 15.52 -5.38 -4.33
CA TYR A 467 15.10 -5.15 -2.94
C TYR A 467 16.00 -5.83 -1.88
N PRO A 468 16.35 -7.13 -1.98
CA PRO A 468 17.37 -7.76 -1.11
C PRO A 468 18.69 -7.00 -1.07
N ILE A 469 19.17 -6.53 -2.22
CA ILE A 469 20.46 -5.82 -2.34
C ILE A 469 20.37 -4.46 -1.65
N GLN A 470 19.26 -3.73 -1.83
CA GLN A 470 19.02 -2.47 -1.14
C GLN A 470 19.06 -2.64 0.38
N LEU A 471 18.44 -3.70 0.92
CA LEU A 471 18.47 -4.00 2.35
C LEU A 471 19.87 -4.37 2.84
N ALA A 472 20.60 -5.19 2.07
CA ALA A 472 21.97 -5.58 2.38
C ALA A 472 22.90 -4.36 2.44
N LEU A 473 22.90 -3.53 1.39
CA LEU A 473 23.71 -2.30 1.36
C LEU A 473 23.36 -1.34 2.51
N ALA A 474 22.07 -1.13 2.80
CA ALA A 474 21.66 -0.24 3.89
C ALA A 474 22.05 -0.77 5.29
N LYS A 475 22.25 -2.08 5.45
CA LYS A 475 22.77 -2.67 6.68
C LYS A 475 24.30 -2.59 6.73
N LEU A 476 24.99 -3.00 5.66
CA LEU A 476 26.44 -2.91 5.55
C LEU A 476 26.97 -1.49 5.75
N LYS A 477 26.33 -0.47 5.15
CA LYS A 477 26.68 0.94 5.37
C LYS A 477 26.58 1.35 6.84
N ARG A 478 25.59 0.84 7.57
CA ARG A 478 25.45 1.12 9.01
C ARG A 478 26.53 0.44 9.85
N GLU A 479 26.91 -0.78 9.48
CA GLU A 479 28.00 -1.52 10.13
C GLU A 479 29.34 -0.80 9.91
N MET A 480 29.63 -0.37 8.68
CA MET A 480 30.87 0.38 8.37
C MET A 480 30.96 1.74 9.08
N ILE A 481 29.85 2.48 9.20
CA ILE A 481 29.82 3.76 9.92
C ILE A 481 30.01 3.58 11.44
N GLN A 482 29.72 2.39 11.98
CA GLN A 482 29.87 2.11 13.41
C GLN A 482 31.29 1.69 13.80
N ASP A 483 32.06 1.12 12.87
CA ASP A 483 33.46 0.70 13.12
C ASP A 483 34.43 1.88 13.14
N GLU A 484 34.11 2.98 12.44
CA GLU A 484 34.83 4.23 12.59
C GLU A 484 34.37 4.90 13.89
N ASN A 485 35.22 4.90 14.92
CA ASN A 485 35.04 5.60 16.21
C ASN A 485 34.97 7.14 16.06
N VAL A 486 34.17 7.65 15.11
CA VAL A 486 33.89 9.06 14.92
C VAL A 486 32.64 9.38 15.73
N PRO A 487 32.72 10.32 16.70
CA PRO A 487 31.55 10.75 17.48
C PRO A 487 30.45 11.23 16.53
N GLN A 488 29.35 10.47 16.43
CA GLN A 488 28.21 10.92 15.66
C GLN A 488 27.64 12.22 16.27
N PRO A 489 27.30 13.24 15.47
CA PRO A 489 26.44 14.31 15.93
C PRO A 489 25.09 13.69 16.30
N SER A 490 24.73 13.79 17.59
CA SER A 490 23.51 13.24 18.14
C SER A 490 22.29 13.98 17.58
N ILE A 491 21.83 13.60 16.40
CA ILE A 491 20.56 14.09 15.85
C ILE A 491 19.46 13.48 16.71
N SER A 492 18.92 14.29 17.63
CA SER A 492 17.86 13.86 18.53
C SER A 492 16.65 13.33 17.73
N ARG A 493 16.20 12.12 18.04
CA ARG A 493 15.03 11.46 17.41
C ARG A 493 13.75 12.31 17.48
N SER A 494 13.69 13.30 18.37
CA SER A 494 12.57 14.25 18.48
C SER A 494 12.55 15.26 17.33
N LYS A 495 13.70 15.78 16.88
CA LYS A 495 13.78 16.70 15.72
C LYS A 495 13.40 16.01 14.40
N VAL A 496 13.75 14.74 14.25
CA VAL A 496 13.43 13.92 13.06
C VAL A 496 11.92 13.71 12.90
N LYS A 497 11.19 13.45 13.99
CA LYS A 497 9.72 13.30 13.94
C LYS A 497 8.97 14.59 13.64
N ALA A 498 9.51 15.75 14.01
CA ALA A 498 8.93 17.05 13.68
C ALA A 498 9.05 17.35 12.18
N ARG A 499 10.25 17.17 11.60
CA ARG A 499 10.51 17.39 10.16
C ARG A 499 9.68 16.47 9.25
N ILE A 500 9.52 15.19 9.60
CA ILE A 500 8.70 14.26 8.80
C ILE A 500 7.21 14.67 8.75
N ARG A 501 6.67 15.30 9.82
CA ARG A 501 5.31 15.85 9.78
C ARG A 501 5.18 17.05 8.85
N GLU A 502 6.25 17.84 8.73
CA GLU A 502 6.26 19.07 7.95
C GLU A 502 6.28 18.83 6.44
N PHE A 503 7.02 17.83 5.99
CA PHE A 503 7.17 17.47 4.56
C PHE A 503 6.22 16.35 4.11
N GLY A 504 5.54 15.69 5.07
CA GLY A 504 4.60 14.61 4.85
C GLY A 504 5.27 13.24 4.75
N TYR A 505 4.54 12.19 5.15
CA TYR A 505 5.00 10.80 5.35
C TYR A 505 5.72 10.11 4.17
N LYS A 506 5.81 10.74 2.99
CA LYS A 506 6.45 10.16 1.80
C LYS A 506 7.87 10.64 1.57
N VAL A 507 8.30 11.73 2.23
CA VAL A 507 9.67 12.25 2.10
C VAL A 507 10.48 11.71 3.27
N LYS A 508 11.54 10.96 2.97
CA LYS A 508 12.50 10.45 3.96
C LYS A 508 13.66 11.43 4.08
N ASP A 509 14.43 11.35 5.16
CA ASP A 509 15.58 12.24 5.41
C ASP A 509 16.60 12.20 4.27
N ILE A 510 16.88 11.00 3.74
CA ILE A 510 17.76 10.83 2.57
C ILE A 510 17.27 11.63 1.34
N HIS A 511 15.96 11.80 1.16
CA HIS A 511 15.44 12.62 0.07
C HIS A 511 15.70 14.11 0.33
N ILE A 512 15.59 14.55 1.58
CA ILE A 512 15.86 15.94 1.97
C ILE A 512 17.35 16.25 1.78
N GLU A 513 18.24 15.33 2.15
CA GLU A 513 19.69 15.50 1.97
C GLU A 513 20.08 15.59 0.49
N CYS A 514 19.56 14.71 -0.38
CA CYS A 514 19.77 14.80 -1.82
C CYS A 514 19.25 16.14 -2.38
N LEU A 515 18.05 16.58 -1.98
CA LEU A 515 17.49 17.86 -2.45
C LEU A 515 18.32 19.07 -1.95
N LYS A 516 18.86 19.03 -0.73
CA LYS A 516 19.82 20.05 -0.24
C LYS A 516 21.10 20.05 -1.05
N LYS A 517 21.62 18.86 -1.40
CA LYS A 517 22.80 18.73 -2.27
C LYS A 517 22.53 19.37 -3.65
N TYR A 518 21.39 19.08 -4.26
CA TYR A 518 21.05 19.66 -5.56
C TYR A 518 20.87 21.17 -5.52
N LEU A 519 20.30 21.72 -4.45
CA LEU A 519 20.19 23.17 -4.28
C LEU A 519 21.55 23.86 -4.10
N ARG A 520 22.56 23.17 -3.56
CA ARG A 520 23.94 23.69 -3.52
C ARG A 520 24.62 23.65 -4.89
N GLU A 521 24.30 22.65 -5.71
CA GLU A 521 24.81 22.54 -7.08
C GLU A 521 24.13 23.54 -8.03
N ASP A 522 22.83 23.77 -7.85
CA ASP A 522 22.00 24.65 -8.67
C ASP A 522 20.87 25.27 -7.81
N GLU A 523 21.05 26.54 -7.44
CA GLU A 523 20.11 27.31 -6.61
C GLU A 523 18.72 27.43 -7.27
N PHE A 524 18.67 27.32 -8.60
CA PHE A 524 17.44 27.46 -9.40
C PHE A 524 16.89 26.11 -9.90
N ILE A 525 17.37 24.98 -9.38
CA ILE A 525 16.95 23.66 -9.87
C ILE A 525 15.42 23.50 -9.91
N HIS A 526 14.92 23.17 -11.11
CA HIS A 526 13.49 22.92 -11.31
C HIS A 526 13.08 21.61 -10.63
N PHE A 527 11.88 21.58 -10.03
CA PHE A 527 11.43 20.42 -9.24
C PHE A 527 11.31 19.11 -10.05
N GLU A 528 11.17 19.21 -11.37
CA GLU A 528 11.15 18.05 -12.28
C GLU A 528 12.54 17.42 -12.40
N VAL A 529 13.56 18.25 -12.65
CA VAL A 529 14.98 17.83 -12.73
C VAL A 529 15.45 17.26 -11.39
N ALA A 530 15.12 17.94 -10.29
CA ALA A 530 15.41 17.45 -8.94
C ALA A 530 14.69 16.12 -8.67
N GLY A 531 13.49 15.93 -9.20
CA GLY A 531 12.71 14.70 -9.06
C GLY A 531 13.31 13.51 -9.81
N ASP A 532 13.83 13.75 -11.01
CA ASP A 532 14.48 12.72 -11.82
C ASP A 532 15.85 12.34 -11.25
N LYS A 533 16.67 13.32 -10.85
CA LYS A 533 17.94 13.08 -10.11
C LYS A 533 17.68 12.28 -8.82
N LEU A 534 16.69 12.69 -8.04
CA LEU A 534 16.32 12.01 -6.80
C LEU A 534 15.86 10.57 -7.06
N ALA A 535 15.07 10.33 -8.12
CA ALA A 535 14.62 8.99 -8.48
C ALA A 535 15.79 8.10 -8.95
N GLN A 536 16.79 8.66 -9.63
CA GLN A 536 17.99 7.96 -10.06
C GLN A 536 18.87 7.55 -8.86
N GLU A 537 19.09 8.43 -7.90
CA GLU A 537 19.94 8.15 -6.73
C GLU A 537 19.24 7.24 -5.70
N THR A 538 17.96 7.48 -5.43
CA THR A 538 17.25 6.82 -4.32
C THR A 538 16.37 5.65 -4.76
N GLY A 539 16.14 5.51 -6.07
CA GLY A 539 15.21 4.53 -6.64
C GLY A 539 13.74 4.80 -6.34
N LEU A 540 13.41 5.93 -5.70
CA LEU A 540 12.05 6.28 -5.29
C LEU A 540 11.54 7.50 -6.04
N LYS A 541 10.52 7.29 -6.87
CA LYS A 541 9.84 8.37 -7.58
C LYS A 541 8.86 9.09 -6.64
N LEU A 542 9.20 10.32 -6.24
CA LEU A 542 8.28 11.20 -5.51
C LEU A 542 7.36 11.94 -6.50
N SER A 543 6.17 12.34 -6.04
CA SER A 543 5.31 13.21 -6.84
C SER A 543 5.91 14.62 -6.87
N GLY A 544 5.89 15.25 -8.05
CA GLY A 544 6.45 16.60 -8.25
C GLY A 544 5.86 17.65 -7.31
N ARG A 545 4.61 17.49 -6.86
CA ARG A 545 3.99 18.38 -5.84
C ARG A 545 4.75 18.33 -4.50
N TYR A 546 5.25 17.16 -4.08
CA TYR A 546 6.03 17.05 -2.86
C TYR A 546 7.43 17.62 -3.03
N ILE A 547 8.10 17.31 -4.14
CA ILE A 547 9.45 17.83 -4.43
C ILE A 547 9.43 19.36 -4.48
N ARG A 548 8.45 19.96 -5.19
CA ARG A 548 8.25 21.40 -5.23
C ARG A 548 8.10 22.00 -3.83
N LYS A 549 7.23 21.41 -2.99
CA LYS A 549 7.00 21.89 -1.62
C LYS A 549 8.25 21.79 -0.74
N VAL A 550 9.03 20.71 -0.88
CA VAL A 550 10.27 20.53 -0.12
C VAL A 550 11.31 21.55 -0.58
N LEU A 551 11.51 21.70 -1.89
CA LEU A 551 12.46 22.66 -2.46
C LEU A 551 12.15 24.10 -2.04
N SER A 552 10.88 24.53 -2.09
CA SER A 552 10.50 25.89 -1.63
C SER A 552 10.94 26.17 -0.20
N LYS A 553 10.67 25.24 0.72
CA LYS A 553 11.09 25.38 2.12
C LYS A 553 12.59 25.33 2.32
N LEU A 554 13.28 24.46 1.56
CA LEU A 554 14.72 24.38 1.62
C LEU A 554 15.39 25.66 1.11
N LYS A 555 14.80 26.34 0.12
CA LYS A 555 15.25 27.66 -0.32
C LYS A 555 15.05 28.72 0.75
N GLU A 556 13.89 28.74 1.41
CA GLU A 556 13.63 29.62 2.57
C GLU A 556 14.65 29.40 3.71
N GLU A 557 14.99 28.13 4.02
CA GLU A 557 16.04 27.80 5.02
C GLU A 557 17.43 28.30 4.60
N VAL A 558 17.75 28.23 3.30
CA VAL A 558 19.05 28.68 2.77
C VAL A 558 19.15 30.20 2.78
N GLU A 559 18.09 30.91 2.40
CA GLU A 559 18.02 32.37 2.48
C GLU A 559 18.18 32.87 3.93
N GLN A 560 17.47 32.26 4.88
CA GLN A 560 17.58 32.59 6.32
C GLN A 560 18.95 32.31 6.93
N SER A 561 19.81 31.54 6.25
CA SER A 561 21.17 31.26 6.72
C SER A 561 22.25 32.18 6.12
N LYS A 562 21.86 33.04 5.18
CA LYS A 562 22.73 34.09 4.62
C LYS A 562 22.70 35.38 5.44
N ASP A 563 21.69 35.53 6.31
CA ASP A 563 21.57 36.57 7.33
C ASP A 563 22.22 36.11 8.65
#